data_AF-A0A1U7CJG7-F1
#
_entry.id   AF-A0A1U7CJG7-F1
#
_cell.length_a   1.000
_cell.length_b   1.000
_cell.length_c   1.000
_cell.angle_alpha   90.00
_cell.angle_beta   90.00
_cell.angle_gamma   90.00
#
_symmetry.space_group_name_H-M   'P 1'
#
loop_
_entity.id
_entity.type
_entity.pdbx_description
1 polymer ?
#
loop_
_entity_poly.entity_id
_entity_poly.type
_entity_poly.pdbx_seq_one_letter_code
_entity_poly.pdbx_strand_id
1 'polypeptide(L)'
;MSTIEPTGEIYGTQPAGVGFRRLAVLAIAAGVVAGVVSWLIGERIVEAYRGELFPKLRISPSLEEIARLGQARLLSALATYTVMGAVLGLALGAAGGLARGSASAAARAALVGGVLGGIAGGVPAAIATPLFYGWRDSQSTDLLAPLLMHAAIWSAVGGAAGAALGFGLGDRRRRVETLVGGLAGALAAAVVYEIVGALAFPVDHTDLPVSRSSVTRAAAHVLVAAWTAAGAAWGASIAETQKGPAATTDPSPGEVEDQ
;
A
#
# COMPACT_ATOMS: atom_id res chain seq x y z
N MET A 1 -40.76 48.22 19.93
CA MET A 1 -39.29 48.10 20.03
C MET A 1 -38.94 46.72 19.50
N SER A 2 -38.52 46.63 18.23
CA SER A 2 -38.19 45.38 17.56
C SER A 2 -36.67 45.23 17.57
N THR A 3 -36.17 44.21 18.26
CA THR A 3 -34.76 43.84 18.28
C THR A 3 -34.45 43.04 17.03
N ILE A 4 -33.73 43.67 16.10
CA ILE A 4 -33.15 43.02 14.93
C ILE A 4 -32.02 42.13 15.45
N GLU A 5 -32.22 40.81 15.46
CA GLU A 5 -31.13 39.87 15.69
C GLU A 5 -30.19 39.95 14.47
N PRO A 6 -28.89 40.23 14.68
CA PRO A 6 -27.93 40.14 13.60
C PRO A 6 -27.84 38.67 13.21
N THR A 7 -28.45 38.31 12.08
CA THR A 7 -28.14 37.11 11.31
C THR A 7 -26.72 37.29 10.79
N GLY A 8 -25.74 37.15 11.68
CA GLY A 8 -24.34 37.03 11.32
C GLY A 8 -24.20 35.75 10.54
N GLU A 9 -24.25 35.85 9.21
CA GLU A 9 -23.75 34.82 8.33
C GLU A 9 -22.32 34.52 8.77
N ILE A 10 -22.16 33.42 9.50
CA ILE A 10 -20.86 32.82 9.74
C ILE A 10 -20.43 32.35 8.35
N TYR A 11 -19.72 33.20 7.63
CA TYR A 11 -18.95 32.83 6.45
C TYR A 11 -17.98 31.74 6.93
N GLY A 12 -18.43 30.49 6.83
CA GLY A 12 -17.65 29.33 7.22
C GLY A 12 -16.36 29.38 6.42
N THR A 13 -15.25 29.66 7.10
CA THR A 13 -13.93 29.64 6.50
C THR A 13 -13.78 28.28 5.83
N GLN A 14 -13.81 28.23 4.50
CA GLN A 14 -13.58 26.99 3.80
C GLN A 14 -12.20 26.49 4.23
N PRO A 15 -12.08 25.25 4.72
CA PRO A 15 -10.80 24.71 5.13
C PRO A 15 -9.87 24.77 3.91
N ALA A 16 -8.71 25.43 4.08
CA ALA A 16 -7.71 25.53 3.03
C ALA A 16 -7.42 24.13 2.48
N GLY A 17 -7.62 23.96 1.16
CA GLY A 17 -7.39 22.70 0.49
C GLY A 17 -5.99 22.17 0.79
N VAL A 18 -5.87 20.87 1.07
CA VAL A 18 -4.57 20.25 1.27
C VAL A 18 -3.85 20.24 -0.08
N GLY A 19 -2.85 21.11 -0.25
CA GLY A 19 -2.12 21.21 -1.51
C GLY A 19 -1.50 19.86 -1.90
N PHE A 20 -1.76 19.41 -3.13
CA PHE A 20 -1.29 18.14 -3.70
C PHE A 20 0.20 17.88 -3.45
N ARG A 21 1.05 18.89 -3.62
CA ARG A 21 2.51 18.78 -3.39
C ARG A 21 2.84 18.33 -1.97
N ARG A 22 2.13 18.85 -0.96
CA ARG A 22 2.35 18.47 0.44
C ARG A 22 1.93 17.03 0.68
N LEU A 23 0.78 16.61 0.13
CA LEU A 23 0.29 15.25 0.24
C LEU A 23 1.26 14.25 -0.41
N ALA A 24 1.70 14.53 -1.65
CA ALA A 24 2.62 13.66 -2.38
C ALA A 24 3.95 13.49 -1.64
N VAL A 25 4.54 14.58 -1.15
CA VAL A 25 5.80 14.53 -0.37
C VAL A 25 5.62 13.69 0.90
N LEU A 26 4.56 13.93 1.67
CA LEU A 26 4.30 13.18 2.90
C LEU A 26 4.06 11.69 2.63
N ALA A 27 3.25 11.37 1.61
CA ALA A 27 2.93 10.00 1.26
C ALA A 27 4.18 9.23 0.79
N ILE A 28 4.96 9.79 -0.14
CA ILE A 28 6.16 9.14 -0.67
C ILE A 28 7.20 8.96 0.43
N ALA A 29 7.44 9.98 1.25
CA ALA A 29 8.37 9.86 2.39
C ALA A 29 7.92 8.75 3.36
N ALA A 30 6.63 8.71 3.70
CA ALA A 30 6.06 7.66 4.55
C ALA A 30 6.19 6.26 3.91
N GLY A 31 5.95 6.15 2.61
CA GLY A 31 6.12 4.90 1.84
C GLY A 31 7.56 4.40 1.86
N VAL A 32 8.54 5.26 1.58
CA VAL A 32 9.97 4.88 1.60
C VAL A 32 10.39 4.43 3.00
N VAL A 33 10.01 5.19 4.04
CA VAL A 33 10.29 4.80 5.44
C VAL A 33 9.65 3.46 5.78
N ALA A 34 8.38 3.25 5.40
CA ALA A 34 7.69 1.98 5.61
C ALA A 34 8.35 0.81 4.87
N GLY A 35 8.81 1.03 3.64
CA GLY A 35 9.57 0.05 2.86
C GLY A 35 10.85 -0.39 3.59
N VAL A 36 11.65 0.57 4.06
CA VAL A 36 12.89 0.27 4.81
C VAL A 36 12.59 -0.44 6.13
N VAL A 37 11.63 0.05 6.91
CA VAL A 37 11.26 -0.56 8.21
C VAL A 37 10.73 -1.98 8.02
N SER A 38 9.83 -2.19 7.05
CA SER A 38 9.28 -3.51 6.77
C SER A 38 10.34 -4.49 6.27
N TRP A 39 11.30 -4.04 5.45
CA TRP A 39 12.43 -4.86 5.03
C TRP A 39 13.27 -5.31 6.23
N LEU A 40 13.66 -4.38 7.11
CA LEU A 40 14.46 -4.71 8.29
C LEU A 40 13.79 -5.74 9.21
N ILE A 41 12.46 -5.64 9.38
CA ILE A 41 11.70 -6.64 10.13
C ILE A 41 11.62 -7.96 9.34
N GLY A 42 11.42 -7.89 8.03
CA GLY A 42 11.43 -9.05 7.12
C GLY A 42 12.74 -9.84 7.19
N GLU A 43 13.89 -9.18 7.29
CA GLU A 43 15.18 -9.85 7.49
C GLU A 43 15.23 -10.65 8.79
N ARG A 44 14.65 -10.12 9.87
CA ARG A 44 14.57 -10.83 11.15
C ARG A 44 13.65 -12.05 11.06
N ILE A 45 12.55 -11.94 10.30
CA ILE A 45 11.65 -13.05 10.04
C ILE A 45 12.38 -14.14 9.23
N VAL A 46 13.04 -13.79 8.13
CA VAL A 46 13.78 -14.75 7.31
C VAL A 46 14.90 -15.43 8.10
N GLU A 47 15.63 -14.67 8.92
CA GLU A 47 16.68 -15.22 9.78
C GLU A 47 16.12 -16.23 10.80
N ALA A 48 14.93 -15.97 11.35
CA ALA A 48 14.27 -16.88 12.29
C ALA A 48 13.87 -18.22 11.67
N TYR A 49 13.66 -18.27 10.34
CA TYR A 49 13.35 -19.51 9.59
C TYR A 49 14.54 -20.02 8.77
N ARG A 50 15.75 -19.49 8.97
CA ARG A 50 16.89 -19.76 8.09
C ARG A 50 17.28 -21.25 8.04
N GLY A 51 17.19 -21.94 9.18
CA GLY A 51 17.56 -23.35 9.27
C GLY A 51 16.67 -24.24 8.40
N GLU A 52 15.38 -23.92 8.33
CA GLU A 52 14.37 -24.64 7.57
C GLU A 52 14.30 -24.20 6.11
N LEU A 53 14.53 -22.91 5.83
CA LEU A 53 14.49 -22.36 4.46
C LEU A 53 15.72 -22.78 3.64
N PHE A 54 16.85 -23.04 4.30
CA PHE A 54 18.10 -23.44 3.67
C PHE A 54 18.61 -24.77 4.24
N PRO A 55 17.86 -25.87 4.06
CA PRO A 55 18.27 -27.16 4.57
C PRO A 55 19.57 -27.58 3.89
N LYS A 56 20.47 -28.22 4.65
CA LYS A 56 21.68 -28.82 4.09
C LYS A 56 21.26 -29.85 3.05
N LEU A 57 21.76 -29.70 1.82
CA LEU A 57 21.43 -30.58 0.69
C LEU A 57 21.64 -32.04 1.08
N ARG A 58 20.55 -32.81 1.09
CA ARG A 58 20.55 -34.27 1.16
C ARG A 58 20.10 -34.81 -0.18
N ILE A 59 20.69 -35.92 -0.61
CA ILE A 59 20.39 -36.58 -1.89
C ILE A 59 18.93 -37.03 -1.96
N SER A 60 18.31 -37.34 -0.80
CA SER A 60 16.91 -37.72 -0.72
C SER A 60 16.29 -37.11 0.55
N PRO A 61 15.60 -35.97 0.45
CA PRO A 61 14.91 -35.39 1.60
C PRO A 61 13.77 -36.32 2.04
N SER A 62 13.57 -36.44 3.35
CA SER A 62 12.43 -37.17 3.88
C SER A 62 11.12 -36.41 3.61
N LEU A 63 9.97 -37.12 3.62
CA LEU A 63 8.65 -36.47 3.51
C LEU A 63 8.43 -35.42 4.61
N GLU A 64 8.96 -35.68 5.80
CA GLU A 64 8.91 -34.75 6.93
C GLU A 64 9.73 -33.47 6.66
N GLU A 65 10.92 -33.60 6.06
CA GLU A 65 11.77 -32.45 5.70
C GLU A 65 11.10 -31.58 4.63
N ILE A 66 10.45 -32.20 3.64
CA ILE A 66 9.68 -31.49 2.61
C ILE A 66 8.51 -30.72 3.25
N ALA A 67 7.75 -31.37 4.15
CA ALA A 67 6.64 -30.74 4.85
C ALA A 67 7.10 -29.54 5.70
N ARG A 68 8.20 -29.70 6.45
CA ARG A 68 8.80 -28.62 7.26
C ARG A 68 9.26 -27.44 6.40
N LEU A 69 9.91 -27.70 5.27
CA LEU A 69 10.32 -26.65 4.32
C LEU A 69 9.12 -25.90 3.75
N GLY A 70 8.06 -26.61 3.36
CA GLY A 70 6.82 -26.02 2.88
C GLY A 70 6.17 -25.12 3.93
N GLN A 71 6.09 -25.60 5.18
CA GLN A 71 5.56 -24.83 6.30
C GLN A 71 6.40 -23.58 6.60
N ALA A 72 7.73 -23.70 6.61
CA ALA A 72 8.63 -22.57 6.83
C ALA A 72 8.47 -21.48 5.75
N ARG A 73 8.37 -21.88 4.48
CA ARG A 73 8.13 -20.96 3.34
C ARG A 73 6.80 -20.21 3.47
N LEU A 74 5.74 -20.94 3.85
CA LEU A 74 4.42 -20.35 4.06
C LEU A 74 4.45 -19.34 5.21
N LEU A 75 4.97 -19.74 6.38
CA LEU A 75 5.00 -18.90 7.57
C LEU A 75 5.91 -17.68 7.39
N SER A 76 7.06 -17.82 6.74
CA SER A 76 7.95 -16.70 6.45
C SER A 76 7.30 -15.69 5.50
N ALA A 77 6.65 -16.16 4.43
CA ALA A 77 5.94 -15.29 3.49
C ALA A 77 4.76 -14.59 4.16
N LEU A 78 3.94 -15.34 4.89
CA LEU A 78 2.79 -14.81 5.64
C LEU A 78 3.21 -13.70 6.60
N ALA A 79 4.23 -13.95 7.43
CA ALA A 79 4.72 -12.98 8.40
C ALA A 79 5.32 -11.73 7.71
N THR A 80 6.13 -11.94 6.66
CA THR A 80 6.77 -10.84 5.91
C THR A 80 5.72 -9.91 5.30
N TYR A 81 4.73 -10.46 4.61
CA TYR A 81 3.70 -9.66 3.94
C TYR A 81 2.70 -9.03 4.90
N THR A 82 2.38 -9.72 6.01
CA THR A 82 1.58 -9.13 7.10
C THR A 82 2.26 -7.89 7.67
N VAL A 83 3.56 -7.99 7.99
CA VAL A 83 4.32 -6.85 8.51
C VAL A 83 4.43 -5.74 7.46
N MET A 84 4.76 -6.07 6.21
CA MET A 84 4.85 -5.09 5.14
C MET A 84 3.55 -4.31 4.98
N GLY A 85 2.42 -5.02 4.90
CA GLY A 85 1.11 -4.39 4.80
C GLY A 85 0.76 -3.54 6.02
N ALA A 86 1.01 -4.03 7.24
CA ALA A 86 0.72 -3.30 8.46
C ALA A 86 1.55 -2.02 8.59
N VAL A 87 2.86 -2.09 8.34
CA VAL A 87 3.77 -0.93 8.43
C VAL A 87 3.41 0.11 7.35
N LEU A 88 3.13 -0.32 6.12
CA LEU A 88 2.75 0.59 5.04
C LEU A 88 1.39 1.23 5.28
N GLY A 89 0.39 0.46 5.70
CA GLY A 89 -0.94 0.97 6.02
C GLY A 89 -0.92 1.95 7.20
N LEU A 90 -0.11 1.68 8.23
CA LEU A 90 0.11 2.59 9.36
C LEU A 90 0.73 3.91 8.88
N ALA A 91 1.82 3.83 8.11
CA ALA A 91 2.54 5.01 7.63
C ALA A 91 1.69 5.89 6.71
N LEU A 92 0.98 5.28 5.74
CA LEU A 92 0.11 6.04 4.82
C LEU A 92 -1.15 6.57 5.51
N GLY A 93 -1.74 5.82 6.44
CA GLY A 93 -2.83 6.34 7.28
C GLY A 93 -2.40 7.57 8.09
N ALA A 94 -1.23 7.51 8.72
CA ALA A 94 -0.64 8.65 9.42
C ALA A 94 -0.40 9.84 8.47
N ALA A 95 0.21 9.60 7.31
CA ALA A 95 0.48 10.64 6.32
C ALA A 95 -0.81 11.36 5.88
N GLY A 96 -1.90 10.62 5.66
CA GLY A 96 -3.20 11.20 5.29
C GLY A 96 -3.79 12.09 6.40
N GLY A 97 -3.70 11.65 7.66
CA GLY A 97 -4.15 12.44 8.81
C GLY A 97 -3.30 13.69 9.07
N LEU A 98 -1.98 13.58 8.89
CA LEU A 98 -1.05 14.71 8.99
C LEU A 98 -1.23 15.72 7.86
N ALA A 99 -1.52 15.24 6.65
CA ALA A 99 -1.80 16.10 5.50
C ALA A 99 -3.04 16.98 5.73
N ARG A 100 -4.05 16.46 6.45
CA ARG A 100 -5.22 17.25 6.90
C ARG A 100 -5.01 18.07 8.17
N GLY A 101 -3.81 18.09 8.74
CA GLY A 101 -3.46 18.88 9.92
C GLY A 101 -4.05 18.37 11.25
N SER A 102 -4.34 17.08 11.38
CA SER A 102 -4.97 16.52 12.59
C SER A 102 -4.20 15.31 13.13
N ALA A 103 -3.59 15.45 14.31
CA ALA A 103 -2.84 14.35 14.94
C ALA A 103 -3.74 13.19 15.37
N SER A 104 -4.93 13.47 15.90
CA SER A 104 -5.91 12.44 16.27
C SER A 104 -6.40 11.66 15.05
N ALA A 105 -6.54 12.33 13.90
CA ALA A 105 -6.80 11.69 12.63
C ALA A 105 -5.69 10.74 12.21
N ALA A 106 -4.45 11.22 12.28
CA ALA A 106 -3.27 10.46 11.90
C ALA A 106 -3.19 9.18 12.73
N ALA A 107 -3.35 9.27 14.05
CA ALA A 107 -3.34 8.11 14.93
C ALA A 107 -4.46 7.11 14.59
N ARG A 108 -5.71 7.58 14.44
CA ARG A 108 -6.84 6.68 14.10
C ARG A 108 -6.67 6.03 12.74
N ALA A 109 -6.26 6.80 11.73
CA ALA A 109 -6.04 6.31 10.38
C ALA A 109 -4.86 5.34 10.30
N ALA A 110 -3.79 5.61 11.05
CA ALA A 110 -2.64 4.73 11.16
C ALA A 110 -3.01 3.38 11.80
N LEU A 111 -3.80 3.38 12.88
CA LEU A 111 -4.26 2.14 13.51
C LEU A 111 -5.16 1.32 12.57
N VAL A 112 -6.16 1.96 11.95
CA VAL A 112 -7.05 1.30 10.99
C VAL A 112 -6.24 0.77 9.80
N GLY A 113 -5.33 1.59 9.27
CA GLY A 113 -4.46 1.23 8.16
C GLY A 113 -3.52 0.07 8.49
N GLY A 114 -2.95 0.03 9.70
CA GLY A 114 -2.10 -1.06 10.15
C GLY A 114 -2.85 -2.39 10.20
N VAL A 115 -4.07 -2.39 10.72
CA VAL A 115 -4.92 -3.60 10.77
C VAL A 115 -5.33 -4.03 9.35
N LEU A 116 -5.87 -3.12 8.55
CA LEU A 116 -6.31 -3.42 7.17
C LEU A 116 -5.15 -3.89 6.31
N GLY A 117 -4.01 -3.20 6.39
CA GLY A 117 -2.80 -3.54 5.66
C GLY A 117 -2.23 -4.90 6.09
N GLY A 118 -2.20 -5.18 7.39
CA GLY A 118 -1.77 -6.49 7.90
C GLY A 118 -2.62 -7.63 7.38
N ILE A 119 -3.95 -7.48 7.41
CA ILE A 119 -4.88 -8.46 6.84
C ILE A 119 -4.69 -8.60 5.33
N ALA A 120 -4.58 -7.48 4.61
CA ALA A 120 -4.41 -7.46 3.16
C ALA A 120 -3.05 -8.00 2.69
N GLY A 121 -2.03 -8.00 3.54
CA GLY A 121 -0.77 -8.70 3.27
C GLY A 121 -0.84 -10.18 3.62
N GLY A 122 -1.39 -10.50 4.80
CA GLY A 122 -1.40 -11.86 5.32
C GLY A 122 -2.33 -12.81 4.57
N VAL A 123 -3.58 -12.41 4.32
CA VAL A 123 -4.58 -13.29 3.72
C VAL A 123 -4.22 -13.70 2.29
N PRO A 124 -3.86 -12.77 1.37
CA PRO A 124 -3.39 -13.16 0.05
C PRO A 124 -2.12 -14.00 0.10
N ALA A 125 -1.17 -13.71 1.00
CA ALA A 125 0.03 -14.53 1.15
C ALA A 125 -0.29 -15.97 1.60
N ALA A 126 -1.26 -16.15 2.49
CA ALA A 126 -1.72 -17.46 2.95
C ALA A 126 -2.33 -18.31 1.81
N ILE A 127 -2.94 -17.67 0.82
CA ILE A 127 -3.61 -18.32 -0.31
C ILE A 127 -2.66 -18.48 -1.50
N ALA A 128 -1.98 -17.41 -1.90
CA ALA A 128 -1.13 -17.37 -3.09
C ALA A 128 0.13 -18.21 -2.92
N THR A 129 0.73 -18.26 -1.72
CA THR A 129 1.98 -19.01 -1.50
C THR A 129 1.80 -20.52 -1.70
N PRO A 130 0.80 -21.20 -1.10
CA PRO A 130 0.58 -22.62 -1.37
C PRO A 130 0.19 -22.91 -2.82
N LEU A 131 -0.65 -22.06 -3.42
CA LEU A 131 -1.03 -22.21 -4.84
C LEU A 131 0.19 -22.11 -5.76
N PHE A 132 1.04 -21.12 -5.50
CA PHE A 132 2.29 -20.92 -6.22
C PHE A 132 3.18 -22.17 -6.15
N TYR A 133 3.46 -22.70 -4.95
CA TYR A 133 4.28 -23.89 -4.82
C TYR A 133 3.62 -25.18 -5.34
N GLY A 134 2.28 -25.24 -5.35
CA GLY A 134 1.54 -26.39 -5.89
C GLY A 134 1.56 -26.47 -7.42
N TRP A 135 1.64 -25.33 -8.11
CA TRP A 135 1.66 -25.27 -9.58
C TRP A 135 3.03 -25.02 -10.20
N ARG A 136 4.00 -24.58 -9.38
CA ARG A 136 5.34 -24.25 -9.87
C ARG A 136 6.07 -25.50 -10.35
N ASP A 137 6.41 -25.50 -11.63
CA ASP A 137 7.50 -26.33 -12.15
C ASP A 137 8.84 -25.65 -11.86
N SER A 138 9.71 -26.35 -11.13
CA SER A 138 11.06 -25.87 -10.80
C SER A 138 11.96 -25.64 -12.02
N GLN A 139 11.64 -26.22 -13.17
CA GLN A 139 12.39 -26.06 -14.42
C GLN A 139 11.83 -24.95 -15.32
N SER A 140 10.64 -24.43 -15.01
CA SER A 140 10.03 -23.36 -15.80
C SER A 140 10.69 -22.01 -15.49
N THR A 141 11.00 -21.27 -16.55
CA THR A 141 11.45 -19.87 -16.49
C THR A 141 10.30 -18.89 -16.75
N ASP A 142 9.05 -19.33 -16.60
CA ASP A 142 7.88 -18.50 -16.83
C ASP A 142 7.73 -17.43 -15.73
N LEU A 143 7.62 -16.17 -16.15
CA LEU A 143 7.41 -15.02 -15.27
C LEU A 143 5.94 -14.83 -14.89
N LEU A 144 5.01 -15.50 -15.56
CA LEU A 144 3.58 -15.30 -15.31
C LEU A 144 3.17 -15.74 -13.90
N ALA A 145 3.62 -16.91 -13.45
CA ALA A 145 3.32 -17.41 -12.11
C ALA A 145 3.82 -16.48 -10.98
N PRO A 146 5.10 -16.08 -10.94
CA PRO A 146 5.58 -15.15 -9.91
C PRO A 146 4.95 -13.76 -10.03
N LEU A 147 4.72 -13.27 -11.25
CA LEU A 147 4.04 -12.00 -11.47
C LEU A 147 2.62 -12.01 -10.90
N LEU A 148 1.82 -13.05 -11.17
CA LEU A 148 0.46 -13.15 -10.64
C LEU A 148 0.43 -13.25 -9.12
N MET A 149 1.36 -14.01 -8.52
CA MET A 149 1.50 -14.13 -7.07
C MET A 149 1.83 -12.77 -6.43
N HIS A 150 2.89 -12.09 -6.89
CA HIS A 150 3.30 -10.79 -6.35
C HIS A 150 2.25 -9.72 -6.65
N ALA A 151 1.67 -9.69 -7.86
CA ALA A 151 0.58 -8.78 -8.18
C ALA A 151 -0.61 -8.97 -7.23
N ALA A 152 -1.03 -10.20 -6.93
CA ALA A 152 -2.15 -10.46 -6.03
C ALA A 152 -1.87 -9.95 -4.60
N ILE A 153 -0.72 -10.30 -4.03
CA ILE A 153 -0.35 -9.91 -2.66
C ILE A 153 -0.13 -8.39 -2.58
N TRP A 154 0.68 -7.84 -3.48
CA TRP A 154 1.09 -6.44 -3.41
C TRP A 154 -0.04 -5.50 -3.77
N SER A 155 -0.91 -5.84 -4.73
CA SER A 155 -2.10 -5.03 -5.06
C SER A 155 -3.07 -4.94 -3.88
N ALA A 156 -3.27 -6.03 -3.13
CA ALA A 156 -4.10 -6.01 -1.93
C ALA A 156 -3.50 -5.11 -0.84
N VAL A 157 -2.20 -5.25 -0.57
CA VAL A 157 -1.46 -4.37 0.34
C VAL A 157 -1.54 -2.90 -0.09
N GLY A 158 -1.31 -2.64 -1.37
CA GLY A 158 -1.33 -1.30 -1.96
C GLY A 158 -2.70 -0.64 -1.88
N GLY A 159 -3.75 -1.39 -2.20
CA GLY A 159 -5.13 -0.92 -2.08
C GLY A 159 -5.52 -0.60 -0.63
N ALA A 160 -5.17 -1.47 0.32
CA ALA A 160 -5.45 -1.26 1.74
C ALA A 160 -4.70 -0.04 2.30
N ALA A 161 -3.41 0.13 1.96
CA ALA A 161 -2.63 1.26 2.39
C ALA A 161 -3.08 2.58 1.72
N GLY A 162 -3.48 2.53 0.45
CA GLY A 162 -4.13 3.63 -0.24
C GLY A 162 -5.45 4.03 0.44
N ALA A 163 -6.31 3.05 0.76
CA ALA A 163 -7.54 3.32 1.49
C ALA A 163 -7.28 3.95 2.87
N ALA A 164 -6.22 3.53 3.57
CA ALA A 164 -5.78 4.13 4.83
C ALA A 164 -5.38 5.60 4.67
N LEU A 165 -4.63 5.94 3.61
CA LEU A 165 -4.32 7.33 3.23
C LEU A 165 -5.60 8.15 3.07
N GLY A 166 -6.54 7.66 2.26
CA GLY A 166 -7.82 8.33 2.04
C GLY A 166 -8.68 8.46 3.30
N PHE A 167 -8.63 7.46 4.20
CA PHE A 167 -9.29 7.55 5.51
C PHE A 167 -8.67 8.65 6.38
N GLY A 168 -7.34 8.77 6.36
CA GLY A 168 -6.61 9.87 6.99
C GLY A 168 -7.02 11.24 6.46
N LEU A 169 -7.25 11.36 5.15
CA LEU A 169 -7.70 12.61 4.51
C LEU A 169 -9.13 13.01 4.90
N GLY A 170 -9.98 12.07 5.33
CA GLY A 170 -11.32 12.35 5.86
C GLY A 170 -12.45 12.45 4.83
N ASP A 171 -12.17 12.34 3.54
CA ASP A 171 -13.16 12.41 2.45
C ASP A 171 -13.47 11.01 1.88
N ARG A 172 -14.76 10.63 1.81
CA ARG A 172 -15.21 9.33 1.31
C ARG A 172 -14.85 9.12 -0.16
N ARG A 173 -14.90 10.16 -1.00
CA ARG A 173 -14.54 10.05 -2.42
C ARG A 173 -13.05 9.76 -2.58
N ARG A 174 -12.21 10.54 -1.90
CA ARG A 174 -10.75 10.33 -1.87
C ARG A 174 -10.35 8.94 -1.39
N ARG A 175 -11.14 8.27 -0.52
CA ARG A 175 -10.88 6.87 -0.12
C ARG A 175 -10.88 5.89 -1.28
N VAL A 176 -11.84 6.00 -2.19
CA VAL A 176 -11.95 5.09 -3.33
C VAL A 176 -10.79 5.35 -4.30
N GLU A 177 -10.49 6.60 -4.58
CA GLU A 177 -9.46 6.96 -5.54
C GLU A 177 -8.04 6.67 -5.02
N THR A 178 -7.77 6.93 -3.74
CA THR A 178 -6.50 6.54 -3.10
C THR A 178 -6.34 5.02 -3.04
N LEU A 179 -7.42 4.27 -2.81
CA LEU A 179 -7.41 2.80 -2.90
C LEU A 179 -7.04 2.34 -4.30
N VAL A 180 -7.71 2.85 -5.33
CA VAL A 180 -7.45 2.47 -6.73
C VAL A 180 -6.04 2.88 -7.14
N GLY A 181 -5.60 4.08 -6.76
CA GLY A 181 -4.25 4.55 -7.01
C GLY A 181 -3.17 3.71 -6.31
N GLY A 182 -3.40 3.34 -5.05
CA GLY A 182 -2.48 2.48 -4.29
C GLY A 182 -2.37 1.06 -4.87
N LEU A 183 -3.50 0.50 -5.33
CA LEU A 183 -3.56 -0.77 -6.05
C LEU A 183 -2.77 -0.70 -7.36
N ALA A 184 -3.03 0.31 -8.18
CA ALA A 184 -2.34 0.50 -9.46
C ALA A 184 -0.82 0.69 -9.28
N GLY A 185 -0.41 1.47 -8.27
CA GLY A 185 0.99 1.66 -7.92
C GLY A 185 1.68 0.35 -7.52
N ALA A 186 1.04 -0.46 -6.67
CA ALA A 186 1.58 -1.75 -6.27
C ALA A 186 1.66 -2.76 -7.43
N LEU A 187 0.65 -2.78 -8.32
CA LEU A 187 0.66 -3.63 -9.50
C LEU A 187 1.82 -3.27 -10.44
N ALA A 188 2.04 -1.98 -10.67
CA ALA A 188 3.16 -1.50 -11.47
C ALA A 188 4.51 -1.87 -10.82
N ALA A 189 4.61 -1.79 -9.49
CA ALA A 189 5.80 -2.26 -8.77
C ALA A 189 6.04 -3.76 -8.95
N ALA A 190 5.00 -4.61 -8.97
CA ALA A 190 5.12 -6.03 -9.25
C ALA A 190 5.73 -6.30 -10.63
N VAL A 191 5.21 -5.63 -11.66
CA VAL A 191 5.74 -5.76 -13.03
C VAL A 191 7.21 -5.32 -13.11
N VAL A 192 7.54 -4.16 -12.52
CA VAL A 192 8.92 -3.64 -12.52
C VAL A 192 9.85 -4.58 -11.76
N TYR A 193 9.44 -5.09 -10.60
CA TYR A 193 10.25 -6.00 -9.80
C TYR A 193 10.54 -7.32 -10.53
N GLU A 194 9.54 -7.93 -11.16
CA GLU A 194 9.74 -9.19 -11.90
C GLU A 194 10.69 -9.02 -13.08
N ILE A 195 10.51 -7.97 -13.87
CA ILE A 195 11.38 -7.70 -15.03
C ILE A 195 12.81 -7.41 -14.59
N VAL A 196 12.98 -6.51 -13.62
CA VAL A 196 14.32 -6.14 -13.12
C VAL A 196 14.97 -7.32 -12.38
N GLY A 197 14.21 -8.07 -11.58
CA GLY A 197 14.69 -9.24 -10.86
C GLY A 197 15.20 -10.33 -11.80
N ALA A 198 14.43 -10.65 -12.84
CA ALA A 198 14.82 -11.63 -13.85
C ALA A 198 16.08 -11.22 -14.62
N LEU A 199 16.24 -9.93 -14.94
CA LEU A 199 17.36 -9.44 -15.73
C LEU A 199 18.63 -9.20 -14.89
N ALA A 200 18.49 -8.61 -13.70
CA ALA A 200 19.62 -8.16 -12.89
C ALA A 200 20.02 -9.15 -11.79
N PHE A 201 19.09 -10.02 -11.35
CA PHE A 201 19.30 -10.91 -10.20
C PHE A 201 18.81 -12.36 -10.44
N PRO A 202 19.20 -13.03 -11.55
CA PRO A 202 18.67 -14.35 -11.89
C PRO A 202 18.99 -15.46 -10.87
N VAL A 203 20.01 -15.27 -10.03
CA VAL A 203 20.44 -16.24 -8.99
C VAL A 203 19.82 -15.97 -7.62
N ASP A 204 19.16 -14.84 -7.43
CA ASP A 204 18.55 -14.44 -6.16
C ASP A 204 17.12 -14.96 -5.99
N HIS A 205 16.62 -15.67 -6.99
CA HIS A 205 15.28 -16.24 -7.02
C HIS A 205 14.21 -15.20 -6.64
N THR A 206 14.19 -14.08 -7.39
CA THR A 206 13.19 -13.02 -7.20
C THR A 206 11.77 -13.49 -7.49
N ASP A 207 11.64 -14.62 -8.18
CA ASP A 207 10.42 -15.32 -8.49
C ASP A 207 9.81 -16.10 -7.31
N LEU A 208 10.52 -16.24 -6.18
CA LEU A 208 9.96 -16.85 -4.97
C LEU A 208 9.09 -15.84 -4.20
N PRO A 209 8.07 -16.30 -3.44
CA PRO A 209 7.24 -15.42 -2.62
C PRO A 209 8.04 -14.55 -1.66
N VAL A 210 9.19 -15.03 -1.19
CA VAL A 210 10.20 -14.23 -0.49
C VAL A 210 11.53 -14.51 -1.17
N SER A 211 12.15 -13.49 -1.77
CA SER A 211 13.41 -13.64 -2.51
C SER A 211 14.56 -14.08 -1.60
N ARG A 212 15.56 -14.75 -2.17
CA ARG A 212 16.66 -15.39 -1.44
C ARG A 212 17.68 -14.38 -0.90
N SER A 213 18.00 -13.32 -1.63
CA SER A 213 18.99 -12.33 -1.21
C SER A 213 18.34 -11.19 -0.42
N SER A 214 19.11 -10.60 0.50
CA SER A 214 18.65 -9.46 1.31
C SER A 214 18.44 -8.21 0.44
N VAL A 215 19.26 -8.05 -0.61
CA VAL A 215 19.22 -6.90 -1.51
C VAL A 215 17.94 -6.89 -2.34
N THR A 216 17.55 -8.02 -2.92
CA THR A 216 16.30 -8.10 -3.70
C THR A 216 15.07 -7.99 -2.80
N ARG A 217 15.12 -8.48 -1.55
CA ARG A 217 14.07 -8.23 -0.55
C ARG A 217 13.95 -6.74 -0.22
N ALA A 218 15.07 -6.04 0.02
CA ALA A 218 15.07 -4.58 0.21
C ALA A 218 14.43 -3.86 -0.97
N ALA A 219 14.85 -4.23 -2.19
CA ALA A 219 14.31 -3.66 -3.42
C ALA A 219 12.79 -3.88 -3.53
N ALA A 220 12.30 -5.10 -3.28
CA ALA A 220 10.87 -5.40 -3.30
C ALA A 220 10.08 -4.50 -2.33
N HIS A 221 10.50 -4.46 -1.05
CA HIS A 221 9.80 -3.71 -0.01
C HIS A 221 9.77 -2.21 -0.29
N VAL A 222 10.90 -1.61 -0.68
CA VAL A 222 10.99 -0.17 -0.96
C VAL A 222 10.24 0.19 -2.24
N LEU A 223 10.38 -0.61 -3.29
CA LEU A 223 9.73 -0.35 -4.57
C LEU A 223 8.20 -0.38 -4.43
N VAL A 224 7.67 -1.46 -3.83
CA VAL A 224 6.21 -1.60 -3.61
C VAL A 224 5.68 -0.46 -2.77
N ALA A 225 6.32 -0.17 -1.64
CA ALA A 225 5.86 0.87 -0.73
C ALA A 225 5.90 2.28 -1.37
N ALA A 226 6.97 2.60 -2.10
CA ALA A 226 7.10 3.90 -2.77
C ALA A 226 6.10 4.08 -3.91
N TRP A 227 5.90 3.06 -4.75
CA TRP A 227 4.96 3.12 -5.86
C TRP A 227 3.50 3.10 -5.39
N THR A 228 3.17 2.32 -4.35
CA THR A 228 1.86 2.41 -3.69
C THR A 228 1.61 3.82 -3.18
N ALA A 229 2.57 4.43 -2.49
CA ALA A 229 2.42 5.77 -1.95
C ALA A 229 2.23 6.82 -3.04
N ALA A 230 3.03 6.74 -4.11
CA ALA A 230 2.92 7.62 -5.27
C ALA A 230 1.56 7.45 -5.97
N GLY A 231 1.15 6.22 -6.23
CA GLY A 231 -0.13 5.90 -6.85
C GLY A 231 -1.32 6.37 -6.01
N ALA A 232 -1.29 6.15 -4.69
CA ALA A 232 -2.35 6.61 -3.79
C ALA A 232 -2.44 8.15 -3.73
N ALA A 233 -1.30 8.85 -3.66
CA ALA A 233 -1.26 10.31 -3.70
C ALA A 233 -1.77 10.86 -5.04
N TRP A 234 -1.40 10.22 -6.15
CA TRP A 234 -1.94 10.55 -7.47
C TRP A 234 -3.46 10.33 -7.54
N GLY A 235 -3.96 9.20 -7.02
CA GLY A 235 -5.39 8.94 -6.90
C GLY A 235 -6.12 10.05 -6.16
N ALA A 236 -5.60 10.51 -5.01
CA ALA A 236 -6.20 11.63 -4.27
C ALA A 236 -6.29 12.96 -5.06
N SER A 237 -5.39 13.19 -6.02
CA SER A 237 -5.38 14.40 -6.84
C SER A 237 -6.52 14.43 -7.87
N ILE A 238 -7.00 13.27 -8.29
CA ILE A 238 -8.08 13.15 -9.28
C ILE A 238 -9.41 13.64 -8.67
N ALA A 239 -9.69 13.33 -7.40
CA ALA A 239 -10.88 13.81 -6.66
C ALA A 239 -10.96 15.32 -6.62
N GLU A 240 -9.81 15.97 -6.45
CA GLU A 240 -9.73 17.41 -6.31
C GLU A 240 -10.14 18.10 -7.59
N THR A 241 -9.65 17.63 -8.74
CA THR A 241 -10.00 18.16 -10.06
C THR A 241 -11.49 17.98 -10.40
N GLN A 242 -12.11 16.88 -9.97
CA GLN A 242 -13.52 16.61 -10.26
C GLN A 242 -14.50 17.37 -9.36
N LYS A 243 -14.01 18.04 -8.30
CA LYS A 243 -14.80 19.01 -7.54
C LYS A 243 -14.74 20.33 -8.32
N GLY A 244 -15.38 20.33 -9.49
CA GLY A 244 -15.41 21.47 -10.41
C GLY A 244 -15.83 22.76 -9.70
N PRO A 245 -15.55 23.94 -10.29
CA PRO A 245 -15.94 25.22 -9.71
C PRO A 245 -17.41 25.12 -9.37
N ALA A 246 -17.73 25.11 -8.07
CA ALA A 246 -19.10 25.03 -7.59
C ALA A 246 -19.84 26.08 -8.39
N ALA A 247 -20.81 25.64 -9.21
CA ALA A 247 -21.49 26.50 -10.16
C ALA A 247 -21.82 27.77 -9.41
N THR A 248 -21.03 28.81 -9.68
CA THR A 248 -21.31 30.14 -9.15
C THR A 248 -22.65 30.37 -9.76
N THR A 249 -23.69 30.25 -8.95
CA THR A 249 -25.03 30.70 -9.28
C THR A 249 -24.80 32.17 -9.54
N ASP A 250 -24.49 32.47 -10.79
CA ASP A 250 -24.42 33.80 -11.32
C ASP A 250 -25.76 34.39 -10.90
N PRO A 251 -25.77 35.40 -10.02
CA PRO A 251 -27.03 35.98 -9.58
C PRO A 251 -27.80 36.32 -10.86
N SER A 252 -28.97 35.69 -11.01
CA SER A 252 -29.82 35.86 -12.18
C SER A 252 -29.89 37.37 -12.50
N PRO A 253 -29.56 37.83 -13.72
CA PRO A 253 -29.52 39.25 -14.06
C PRO A 253 -30.88 39.99 -14.00
N GLY A 254 -31.88 39.48 -13.27
CA GLY A 254 -33.29 39.81 -13.44
C GLY A 254 -33.99 40.58 -12.31
N GLU A 255 -33.29 41.06 -11.28
CA GLU A 255 -33.89 41.95 -10.27
C GLU A 255 -33.28 43.36 -10.31
N VAL A 256 -33.42 44.02 -11.46
CA VAL A 256 -33.28 45.47 -11.59
C VAL A 256 -34.41 45.97 -12.50
N GLU A 257 -35.61 46.18 -11.95
CA GLU A 257 -36.77 46.97 -12.45
C GLU A 257 -37.97 46.55 -11.57
N ASP A 258 -38.61 47.37 -10.72
CA ASP A 258 -39.02 48.77 -10.85
C ASP A 258 -39.08 49.47 -9.47
N GLN A 259 -38.54 50.68 -9.36
CA GLN A 259 -38.94 51.72 -8.39
C GLN A 259 -38.96 53.09 -9.06
#